data_AF-A0A0D0BV81-F1
#
_entry.id   AF-A0A0D0BV81-F1
#
_cell.length_a   1.000
_cell.length_b   1.000
_cell.length_c   1.000
_cell.angle_alpha   90.00
_cell.angle_beta   90.00
_cell.angle_gamma   90.00
#
_symmetry.space_group_name_H-M   'P 1'
#
loop_
_entity.id
_entity.type
_entity.pdbx_description
1 polymer ?
#
loop_
_entity_poly.entity_id
_entity_poly.type
_entity_poly.pdbx_seq_one_letter_code
_entity_poly.pdbx_strand_id
1 'polypeptide(L)'
;MASLRRQVLDAELGVVAFESQKKESLALESTPQQDSKRVQLSLLKNILSPVRRLPVEIISIIFELVCGSRHFLPSRDAMLSAFIISSVCIAWRNAAYATPGIW
;
A
#
# COMPACT_ATOMS: atom_id res chain seq x y z
N MET A 1 24.29 -32.76 -22.62
CA MET A 1 23.84 -31.87 -21.51
C MET A 1 24.59 -30.54 -21.39
N ALA A 2 25.82 -30.39 -21.93
CA ALA A 2 26.59 -29.13 -21.82
C ALA A 2 26.07 -27.95 -22.68
N SER A 3 25.44 -28.22 -23.82
CA SER A 3 24.92 -27.19 -24.73
C SER A 3 23.70 -26.45 -24.16
N LEU A 4 22.76 -27.17 -23.55
CA LEU A 4 21.57 -26.58 -22.92
C LEU A 4 21.92 -25.70 -21.71
N ARG A 5 22.90 -26.10 -20.89
CA ARG A 5 23.35 -25.28 -19.74
C ARG A 5 23.96 -23.95 -20.17
N ARG A 6 24.69 -23.93 -21.30
CA ARG A 6 25.24 -22.67 -21.85
C ARG A 6 24.14 -21.75 -22.35
N GLN A 7 23.17 -22.29 -23.07
CA GLN A 7 22.03 -21.50 -23.55
C GLN A 7 21.18 -20.91 -22.42
N VAL A 8 20.99 -21.65 -21.33
CA VAL A 8 20.31 -21.13 -20.13
C VAL A 8 21.12 -20.01 -19.49
N LEU A 9 22.43 -20.18 -19.33
CA LEU A 9 23.31 -19.16 -18.74
C LEU A 9 23.34 -17.87 -19.58
N ASP A 10 23.41 -18.01 -20.91
CA ASP A 10 23.40 -16.88 -21.84
C ASP A 10 22.05 -16.14 -21.79
N ALA A 11 20.94 -16.88 -21.68
CA ALA A 11 19.60 -16.30 -21.52
C ALA A 11 19.46 -15.57 -20.17
N GLU A 12 19.95 -16.15 -19.07
CA GLU A 12 19.95 -15.52 -17.75
C GLU A 12 20.77 -14.24 -17.74
N LEU A 13 21.96 -14.24 -18.37
CA LEU A 13 22.80 -13.05 -18.51
C LEU A 13 22.10 -11.96 -19.33
N GLY A 14 21.40 -12.34 -20.41
CA GLY A 14 20.61 -11.41 -21.22
C GLY A 14 19.44 -10.79 -20.45
N VAL A 15 18.74 -11.59 -19.64
CA VAL A 15 17.64 -11.11 -18.77
C VAL A 15 18.17 -10.13 -17.72
N VAL A 16 19.28 -10.46 -17.05
CA VAL A 16 19.90 -9.58 -16.04
C VAL A 16 20.36 -8.25 -16.65
N ALA A 17 20.97 -8.27 -17.84
CA ALA A 17 21.39 -7.05 -18.54
C ALA A 17 20.18 -6.18 -18.92
N PHE A 18 19.10 -6.78 -19.40
CA PHE A 18 17.87 -6.06 -19.75
C PHE A 18 17.17 -5.46 -18.51
N GLU A 19 17.14 -6.18 -17.39
CA GLU A 19 16.62 -5.67 -16.13
C GLU A 19 17.45 -4.51 -15.57
N SER A 20 18.78 -4.59 -15.71
CA SER A 20 19.69 -3.52 -15.33
C SER A 20 19.44 -2.28 -16.17
N GLN A 21 19.33 -2.43 -17.50
CA GLN A 21 19.01 -1.34 -18.41
C GLN A 21 17.63 -0.73 -18.11
N LYS A 22 16.61 -1.56 -17.83
CA LYS A 22 15.28 -1.10 -17.43
C LYS A 22 15.30 -0.30 -16.13
N LYS A 23 16.05 -0.76 -15.12
CA LYS A 23 16.24 -0.03 -13.86
C LYS A 23 16.95 1.31 -14.07
N GLU A 24 17.95 1.34 -14.94
CA GLU A 24 18.74 2.53 -15.23
C GLU A 24 17.93 3.56 -16.02
N SER A 25 17.12 3.14 -17.01
CA SER A 25 16.16 4.02 -17.68
C SER A 25 15.09 4.55 -16.71
N LEU A 26 14.59 3.72 -15.79
CA LEU A 26 13.66 4.16 -14.73
C LEU A 26 14.28 5.11 -13.72
N ALA A 27 15.59 5.02 -13.46
CA ALA A 27 16.32 5.87 -12.52
C ALA A 27 16.73 7.21 -13.16
N LEU A 28 17.08 7.19 -14.45
CA LEU A 28 17.53 8.38 -15.19
C LEU A 28 16.37 9.25 -15.69
N GLU A 29 15.16 8.70 -15.84
CA GLU A 29 13.94 9.44 -16.18
C GLU A 29 13.20 10.06 -14.99
N SER A 30 13.90 10.38 -13.89
CA SER A 30 13.34 11.22 -12.80
C SER A 30 13.32 12.69 -13.22
N THR A 31 12.62 12.98 -14.32
CA THR A 31 12.39 14.37 -14.73
C THR A 31 11.35 15.01 -13.80
N PRO A 32 11.45 16.31 -13.48
CA PRO A 32 10.46 17.01 -12.64
C PRO A 32 9.00 16.85 -13.14
N GLN A 33 8.83 16.62 -14.44
CA GLN A 33 7.55 16.39 -15.07
C GLN A 33 6.98 14.97 -14.82
N GLN A 34 7.85 13.98 -14.64
CA GLN A 34 7.49 12.62 -14.20
C GLN A 34 6.97 12.64 -12.76
N ASP A 35 7.60 13.43 -11.90
CA ASP A 35 7.21 13.58 -10.50
C ASP A 35 5.85 14.27 -10.36
N SER A 36 5.60 15.32 -11.16
CA SER A 36 4.29 15.97 -11.21
C SER A 36 3.17 14.98 -11.61
N LYS A 37 3.39 14.16 -12.65
CA LYS A 37 2.44 13.12 -13.07
C LYS A 37 2.23 12.07 -11.99
N ARG A 38 3.29 11.66 -11.27
CA ARG A 38 3.20 10.71 -10.14
C ARG A 38 2.38 11.25 -8.99
N VAL A 39 2.55 12.53 -8.64
CA VAL A 39 1.73 13.20 -7.62
C VAL A 39 0.27 13.28 -8.05
N GLN A 40 -0.02 13.62 -9.31
CA GLN A 40 -1.41 13.63 -9.79
C GLN A 40 -2.06 12.24 -9.73
N LEU A 41 -1.31 11.19 -10.11
CA LEU A 41 -1.79 9.81 -10.01
C LEU A 41 -2.02 9.37 -8.56
N SER A 42 -1.17 9.77 -7.62
CA SER A 42 -1.36 9.45 -6.20
C SER A 42 -2.58 10.14 -5.62
N LEU A 43 -2.83 11.40 -5.99
CA LEU A 43 -4.03 12.14 -5.62
C LEU A 43 -5.29 11.47 -6.17
N LEU A 44 -5.30 11.10 -7.45
CA LEU A 44 -6.43 10.42 -8.07
C LEU A 44 -6.69 9.06 -7.40
N LYS A 45 -5.64 8.26 -7.16
CA LYS A 45 -5.76 6.99 -6.42
C LYS A 45 -6.33 7.19 -5.02
N ASN A 46 -5.93 8.25 -4.31
CA ASN A 46 -6.50 8.56 -3.02
C ASN A 46 -8.00 8.89 -3.13
N ILE A 47 -8.44 9.66 -4.13
CA ILE A 47 -9.87 10.00 -4.34
C ILE A 47 -10.68 8.76 -4.70
N LEU A 48 -10.14 7.90 -5.56
CA LEU A 48 -10.79 6.67 -6.00
C LEU A 48 -10.62 5.51 -5.00
N SER A 49 -9.90 5.74 -3.89
CA SER A 49 -9.64 4.72 -2.88
C SER A 49 -10.96 4.16 -2.34
N PRO A 50 -11.12 2.82 -2.29
CA PRO A 50 -12.32 2.17 -1.74
C PRO A 50 -12.70 2.72 -0.37
N VAL A 51 -11.69 3.04 0.43
CA VAL A 51 -11.83 3.62 1.77
C VAL A 51 -12.68 4.90 1.81
N ARG A 52 -12.67 5.72 0.75
CA ARG A 52 -13.50 6.94 0.66
C ARG A 52 -14.88 6.71 0.06
N ARG A 53 -15.12 5.52 -0.49
CA ARG A 53 -16.38 5.11 -1.14
C ARG A 53 -17.21 4.18 -0.27
N LEU A 54 -16.60 3.60 0.76
CA LEU A 54 -17.30 2.74 1.70
C LEU A 54 -18.26 3.57 2.55
N PRO A 55 -19.50 3.07 2.78
CA PRO A 55 -20.37 3.61 3.81
C PRO A 55 -19.68 3.59 5.17
N VAL A 56 -20.02 4.56 6.03
CA VAL A 56 -19.38 4.72 7.34
C VAL A 56 -19.59 3.49 8.22
N GLU A 57 -20.73 2.81 8.07
CA GLU A 57 -21.09 1.57 8.78
C GLU A 57 -20.10 0.45 8.48
N ILE A 58 -19.67 0.32 7.23
CA ILE A 58 -18.69 -0.69 6.84
C ILE A 58 -17.31 -0.35 7.41
N ILE A 59 -16.95 0.93 7.44
CA ILE A 59 -15.70 1.40 8.04
C ILE A 59 -15.71 1.11 9.55
N SER A 60 -16.81 1.37 10.25
CA SER A 60 -16.98 1.06 11.68
C SER A 60 -16.82 -0.43 11.98
N ILE A 61 -17.44 -1.31 11.19
CA ILE A 61 -17.27 -2.77 11.32
C ILE A 61 -15.80 -3.16 11.18
N ILE A 62 -15.09 -2.60 10.19
CA ILE A 62 -13.66 -2.85 10.01
C ILE A 62 -12.86 -2.40 11.24
N PHE A 63 -13.18 -1.23 11.80
CA PHE A 63 -12.48 -0.72 12.98
C PHE A 63 -12.70 -1.59 14.21
N GLU A 64 -13.93 -2.05 14.45
CA GLU A 64 -14.25 -2.98 15.54
C GLU A 64 -13.50 -4.30 15.39
N LEU A 65 -13.38 -4.82 14.16
CA LEU A 65 -12.60 -6.03 13.90
C LEU A 65 -11.11 -5.80 14.19
N VAL A 66 -10.55 -4.67 13.77
CA VAL A 66 -9.10 -4.39 13.95
C VAL A 66 -8.75 -4.07 15.40
N CYS A 67 -9.58 -3.30 16.10
CA CYS A 67 -9.32 -2.86 17.47
C CYS A 67 -9.80 -3.87 18.52
N GLY A 68 -10.92 -4.57 18.28
CA GLY A 68 -11.53 -5.49 19.25
C GLY A 68 -11.05 -6.95 19.14
N SER A 69 -10.46 -7.35 18.01
CA SER A 69 -10.07 -8.74 17.80
C SER A 69 -8.65 -9.03 18.24
N ARG A 70 -8.51 -9.92 19.22
CA ARG A 70 -7.21 -10.54 19.59
C ARG A 70 -6.63 -11.42 18.47
N HIS A 71 -7.41 -11.73 17.43
CA HIS A 71 -6.97 -12.60 16.33
C HIS A 71 -6.14 -11.87 15.27
N PHE A 72 -6.40 -10.58 15.03
CA PHE A 72 -5.66 -9.82 14.00
C PHE A 72 -4.35 -9.22 14.55
N LEU A 73 -4.32 -8.89 15.84
CA LEU A 73 -3.16 -8.30 16.50
C LEU A 73 -3.00 -8.89 17.91
N PRO A 74 -2.42 -10.10 18.05
CA PRO A 74 -2.32 -10.80 19.34
C PRO A 74 -1.48 -10.09 20.41
N SER A 75 -0.84 -8.96 20.07
CA SER A 75 0.06 -8.20 20.94
C SER A 75 -0.21 -6.69 20.96
N ARG A 76 -1.24 -6.18 20.26
CA ARG A 76 -1.44 -4.73 20.14
C ARG A 76 -2.61 -4.30 21.03
N ASP A 77 -2.32 -3.33 21.89
CA ASP A 77 -3.33 -2.62 22.68
C ASP A 77 -4.42 -2.07 21.74
N ALA A 78 -5.68 -2.40 22.02
CA ALA A 78 -6.84 -1.92 21.26
C ALA A 78 -6.81 -0.40 21.13
N MET A 79 -6.38 0.28 22.20
CA MET A 79 -6.26 1.73 22.25
C MET A 79 -5.23 2.25 21.24
N LEU A 80 -4.09 1.54 21.08
CA LEU A 80 -3.04 1.91 20.13
C LEU A 80 -3.50 1.69 18.68
N SER A 81 -4.29 0.64 18.42
CA SER A 81 -4.92 0.43 17.12
C SER A 81 -5.91 1.54 16.78
N ALA A 82 -6.78 1.93 17.72
CA ALA A 82 -7.73 3.03 17.54
C ALA A 82 -7.02 4.37 17.26
N PHE A 83 -5.91 4.64 17.96
CA PHE A 83 -5.13 5.86 17.76
C PHE A 83 -4.50 5.91 16.36
N ILE A 84 -3.93 4.79 15.90
CA ILE A 84 -3.31 4.70 14.59
C ILE A 84 -4.33 4.86 13.48
N ILE A 85 -5.49 4.21 13.59
CA ILE A 85 -6.58 4.35 12.61
C ILE A 85 -7.07 5.81 12.58
N SER A 86 -7.23 6.45 13.74
CA SER A 86 -7.66 7.86 13.85
C SER A 86 -6.65 8.87 13.26
N SER A 87 -5.41 8.44 13.02
CA SER A 87 -4.35 9.29 12.43
C SER A 87 -4.32 9.28 10.90
N VAL A 88 -5.02 8.34 10.23
CA VAL A 88 -4.90 8.12 8.78
C VAL A 88 -5.43 9.30 7.97
N CYS A 89 -6.65 9.75 8.26
CA CYS A 89 -7.26 10.92 7.62
C CYS A 89 -8.44 11.46 8.45
N ILE A 90 -8.95 12.63 8.06
CA ILE A 90 -10.10 13.27 8.74
C ILE A 90 -11.34 12.37 8.72
N ALA A 91 -11.64 11.72 7.59
CA ALA A 91 -12.79 10.82 7.50
C ALA A 91 -12.67 9.61 8.45
N TRP A 92 -11.47 9.04 8.57
CA TRP A 92 -11.21 7.91 9.48
C TRP A 92 -11.29 8.32 10.93
N ARG A 93 -10.75 9.48 11.26
CA ARG A 93 -10.87 10.05 12.59
C ARG A 93 -12.33 10.22 13.01
N ASN A 94 -13.15 10.80 12.13
CA ASN A 94 -14.57 10.99 12.42
C ASN A 94 -15.30 9.66 12.58
N ALA A 95 -15.05 8.69 11.70
CA ALA A 95 -15.62 7.35 11.82
C ALA A 95 -15.17 6.62 13.10
N ALA A 96 -13.91 6.75 13.49
CA ALA A 96 -13.34 6.16 14.70
C ALA A 96 -13.97 6.74 15.97
N TYR A 97 -14.14 8.07 16.06
CA TYR A 97 -14.85 8.70 17.17
C TYR A 97 -16.34 8.38 17.18
N ALA A 98 -16.95 8.14 16.01
CA ALA A 98 -18.34 7.71 15.89
C ALA A 98 -18.55 6.21 16.20
N THR A 99 -17.48 5.46 16.49
CA THR A 99 -17.54 4.02 16.80
C THR A 99 -17.04 3.77 18.23
N PRO A 100 -17.89 3.90 19.26
CA PRO A 100 -17.45 3.80 20.66
C PRO A 100 -16.80 2.47 21.03
N GLY A 101 -17.12 1.37 20.34
CA GLY A 101 -16.64 0.03 20.66
C GLY A 101 -15.15 -0.23 20.41
N ILE A 102 -14.41 0.73 19.85
CA ILE A 102 -12.97 0.59 19.55
C ILE A 102 -12.04 1.26 20.56
N TRP A 103 -12.60 2.02 21.51
CA TRP A 103 -11.89 2.72 22.58
C TRP A 103 -11.95 1.92 23.88
#